data_AF-F4RU26-F1
#
_entry.id   AF-F4RU26-F1
#
_cell.length_a   1.000
_cell.length_b   1.000
_cell.length_c   1.000
_cell.angle_alpha   90.00
_cell.angle_beta   90.00
_cell.angle_gamma   90.00
#
_symmetry.space_group_name_H-M   'P 1'
#
loop_
_entity.id
_entity.type
_entity.pdbx_description
1 polymer ?
#
loop_
_entity_poly.entity_id
_entity_poly.type
_entity_poly.pdbx_seq_one_letter_code
_entity_poly.pdbx_strand_id
1 'polypeptide(L)'
;TLLEESDPSLPPLHRVILQKAPYCKVKSALLIRETNLKTISFIGIAKAINSLGSFYSTLKEDDPETLSNLSTINQRRVPTSIEGNYKKALQLWKSIYTPFDEKLIQKLSSFHPDLPIHILHSHYGALLSDPINSNGPIGRIGTSLIAVSTLRSAGKLGPQLTSHVFGLKKSLDEIKRGEVDGIQELGTGVEWLVSDLGVQWVIESVDKLSKIVEVSQLELQELENLPKSKL
;
A
#
# COMPACT_ATOMS: atom_id res chain seq x y z
N THR A 1 13.04 7.06 21.82
CA THR A 1 12.85 8.50 21.52
C THR A 1 12.63 8.73 20.03
N LEU A 2 11.60 9.52 19.68
CA LEU A 2 10.98 9.80 18.36
C LEU A 2 10.16 8.69 17.66
N LEU A 3 10.30 7.42 18.01
CA LEU A 3 9.49 6.30 17.44
C LEU A 3 8.72 5.47 18.49
N GLU A 4 8.66 5.94 19.75
CA GLU A 4 8.18 5.12 20.88
C GLU A 4 6.65 5.00 21.00
N GLU A 5 5.88 5.72 20.19
CA GLU A 5 4.42 5.52 20.08
C GLU A 5 4.08 4.90 18.72
N SER A 6 4.59 3.69 18.47
CA SER A 6 4.08 2.86 17.38
C SER A 6 2.80 2.15 17.84
N ASP A 7 1.81 2.07 16.96
CA ASP A 7 0.58 1.30 17.21
C ASP A 7 0.92 -0.12 17.70
N PRO A 8 0.47 -0.53 18.90
CA PRO A 8 0.84 -1.81 19.52
C PRO A 8 0.30 -3.03 18.77
N SER A 9 -0.66 -2.84 17.85
CA SER A 9 -1.17 -3.90 16.97
C SER A 9 -0.20 -4.29 15.85
N LEU A 10 0.78 -3.44 15.52
CA LEU A 10 1.66 -3.66 14.37
C LEU A 10 2.60 -4.87 14.55
N PRO A 11 3.32 -5.06 15.67
CA PRO A 11 4.22 -6.20 15.81
C PRO A 11 3.50 -7.57 15.72
N PRO A 12 2.37 -7.81 16.42
CA PRO A 12 1.60 -9.04 16.24
C PRO A 12 1.14 -9.26 14.79
N LEU A 13 0.68 -8.19 14.11
CA LEU A 13 0.25 -8.29 12.72
C LEU A 13 1.42 -8.69 11.79
N HIS A 14 2.59 -8.08 11.96
CA HIS A 14 3.79 -8.43 11.19
C HIS A 14 4.21 -9.88 11.39
N ARG A 15 4.15 -10.39 12.62
CA ARG A 15 4.44 -11.81 12.93
C ARG A 15 3.49 -12.74 12.18
N VAL A 16 2.18 -12.48 12.25
CA VAL A 16 1.17 -13.30 11.57
C VAL A 16 1.40 -13.30 10.07
N ILE A 17 1.67 -12.14 9.46
CA ILE A 17 1.94 -12.04 8.02
C ILE A 17 3.17 -12.88 7.65
N LEU A 18 4.29 -12.74 8.38
CA LEU A 18 5.52 -13.50 8.08
C LEU A 18 5.35 -15.01 8.27
N GLN A 19 4.55 -15.44 9.25
CA GLN A 19 4.27 -16.86 9.50
C GLN A 19 3.32 -17.47 8.47
N LYS A 20 2.38 -16.69 7.93
CA LYS A 20 1.32 -17.18 7.03
C LYS A 20 1.57 -16.84 5.56
N ALA A 21 2.61 -16.07 5.24
CA ALA A 21 2.86 -15.66 3.88
C ALA A 21 3.17 -16.87 2.98
N PRO A 22 2.60 -16.91 1.76
CA PRO A 22 2.81 -18.02 0.82
C PRO A 22 4.20 -17.99 0.15
N TYR A 23 4.99 -16.96 0.41
CA TYR A 23 6.34 -16.80 -0.13
C TYR A 23 7.40 -16.99 0.94
N CYS A 24 8.67 -17.16 0.53
CA CYS A 24 9.78 -17.13 1.47
C CYS A 24 9.82 -15.80 2.24
N LYS A 25 10.30 -15.85 3.48
CA LYS A 25 10.25 -14.73 4.42
C LYS A 25 10.87 -13.43 3.88
N VAL A 26 11.97 -13.54 3.13
CA VAL A 26 12.62 -12.39 2.47
C VAL A 26 11.68 -11.72 1.46
N LYS A 27 11.02 -12.49 0.59
CA LYS A 27 10.07 -11.95 -0.39
C LYS A 27 8.87 -11.31 0.31
N SER A 28 8.36 -11.96 1.35
CA SER A 28 7.26 -11.43 2.18
C SER A 28 7.65 -10.12 2.87
N ALA A 29 8.85 -10.02 3.41
CA ALA A 29 9.35 -8.80 4.02
C ALA A 29 9.55 -7.67 3.00
N LEU A 30 10.00 -7.97 1.77
CA LEU A 30 10.07 -6.99 0.69
C LEU A 30 8.68 -6.48 0.29
N LEU A 31 7.67 -7.34 0.27
CA LEU A 31 6.27 -6.96 0.02
C LEU A 31 5.73 -6.03 1.11
N ILE A 32 5.97 -6.35 2.39
CA ILE A 32 5.53 -5.51 3.53
C ILE A 32 6.22 -4.14 3.47
N ARG A 33 7.54 -4.09 3.20
CA ARG A 33 8.29 -2.83 3.07
C ARG A 33 7.76 -1.97 1.92
N GLU A 34 7.57 -2.55 0.75
CA GLU A 34 7.07 -1.83 -0.42
C GLU A 34 5.61 -1.37 -0.21
N THR A 35 4.79 -2.19 0.45
CA THR A 35 3.40 -1.85 0.78
C THR A 35 3.35 -0.63 1.68
N ASN A 36 4.10 -0.65 2.78
CA ASN A 36 4.18 0.46 3.72
C ASN A 36 4.79 1.73 3.10
N LEU A 37 5.75 1.58 2.18
CA LEU A 37 6.28 2.74 1.46
C LEU A 37 5.20 3.40 0.58
N LYS A 38 4.41 2.60 -0.16
CA LYS A 38 3.36 3.13 -1.04
C LYS A 38 2.17 3.75 -0.28
N THR A 39 1.95 3.40 1.00
CA THR A 39 0.87 4.00 1.80
C THR A 39 1.08 5.49 2.08
N ILE A 40 2.29 6.03 1.90
CA ILE A 40 2.59 7.48 2.00
C ILE A 40 1.60 8.30 1.16
N SER A 41 1.23 7.84 -0.03
CA SER A 41 0.29 8.52 -0.92
C SER A 41 -1.13 8.63 -0.39
N PHE A 42 -1.51 7.82 0.60
CA PHE A 42 -2.89 7.70 1.04
C PHE A 42 -3.10 8.12 2.50
N ILE A 43 -2.11 7.87 3.37
CA ILE A 43 -2.21 8.14 4.82
C ILE A 43 -1.06 8.99 5.37
N GLY A 44 -0.14 9.43 4.50
CA GLY A 44 0.94 10.34 4.86
C GLY A 44 2.21 9.65 5.36
N ILE A 45 3.31 10.41 5.31
CA ILE A 45 4.67 9.90 5.56
C ILE A 45 4.91 9.43 6.99
N ALA A 46 4.33 10.12 7.99
CA ALA A 46 4.56 9.80 9.40
C ALA A 46 4.04 8.39 9.75
N LYS A 47 2.84 8.02 9.27
CA LYS A 47 2.27 6.69 9.51
C LYS A 47 3.09 5.59 8.83
N ALA A 48 3.58 5.85 7.62
CA ALA A 48 4.46 4.92 6.91
C ALA A 48 5.80 4.72 7.65
N ILE A 49 6.39 5.79 8.19
CA ILE A 49 7.63 5.72 8.99
C ILE A 49 7.41 4.86 10.23
N ASN A 50 6.34 5.11 11.00
CA ASN A 50 6.06 4.36 12.22
C ASN A 50 5.82 2.87 11.92
N SER A 51 5.10 2.56 10.84
CA SER A 51 4.85 1.18 10.43
C SER A 51 6.13 0.46 9.98
N LEU A 52 6.98 1.11 9.17
CA LEU A 52 8.27 0.57 8.75
C LEU A 52 9.23 0.39 9.93
N GLY A 53 9.24 1.33 10.87
CA GLY A 53 10.03 1.24 12.10
C GLY A 53 9.60 0.05 12.97
N SER A 54 8.29 -0.10 13.20
CA SER A 54 7.73 -1.25 13.92
C SER A 54 8.06 -2.58 13.24
N PHE A 55 7.96 -2.64 11.89
CA PHE A 55 8.33 -3.83 11.13
C PHE A 55 9.81 -4.17 11.26
N TYR A 56 10.68 -3.16 11.20
CA TYR A 56 12.13 -3.33 11.38
C TYR A 56 12.45 -3.89 12.78
N SER A 57 11.87 -3.33 13.84
CA SER A 57 12.07 -3.84 15.21
C SER A 57 11.57 -5.28 15.36
N THR A 58 10.40 -5.60 14.79
CA THR A 58 9.85 -6.96 14.81
C THR A 58 10.81 -7.95 14.15
N LEU A 59 11.35 -7.63 12.97
CA LEU A 59 12.34 -8.49 12.30
C LEU A 59 13.65 -8.61 13.10
N LYS A 60 14.11 -7.51 13.70
CA LYS A 60 15.35 -7.53 14.49
C LYS A 60 15.26 -8.47 15.69
N GLU A 61 14.10 -8.52 16.34
CA GLU A 61 13.84 -9.35 17.51
C GLU A 61 13.54 -10.81 17.12
N ASP A 62 12.64 -11.01 16.15
CA ASP A 62 12.06 -12.33 15.88
C ASP A 62 12.75 -13.09 14.74
N ASP A 63 13.37 -12.39 13.78
CA ASP A 63 13.93 -12.98 12.55
C ASP A 63 15.14 -12.20 11.99
N PRO A 64 16.26 -12.16 12.74
CA PRO A 64 17.45 -11.40 12.35
C PRO A 64 18.09 -11.93 11.05
N GLU A 65 17.87 -13.20 10.70
CA GLU A 65 18.33 -13.79 9.44
C GLU A 65 17.58 -13.20 8.24
N THR A 66 16.25 -13.09 8.31
CA THR A 66 15.50 -12.41 7.24
C THR A 66 15.96 -10.96 7.13
N LEU A 67 16.17 -10.28 8.26
CA LEU A 67 16.63 -8.89 8.28
C LEU A 67 17.98 -8.70 7.59
N SER A 68 18.96 -9.58 7.84
CA SER A 68 20.30 -9.47 7.26
C SER A 68 20.32 -9.67 5.73
N ASN A 69 19.35 -10.41 5.21
CA ASN A 69 19.16 -10.64 3.77
C ASN A 69 18.40 -9.51 3.06
N LEU A 70 17.90 -8.51 3.79
CA LEU A 70 17.21 -7.36 3.22
C LEU A 70 18.18 -6.22 2.91
N SER A 71 18.19 -5.74 1.67
CA SER A 71 19.01 -4.58 1.30
C SER A 71 18.55 -3.30 2.02
N THR A 72 19.53 -2.55 2.54
CA THR A 72 19.37 -1.22 3.12
C THR A 72 20.02 -0.11 2.27
N ILE A 73 20.79 -0.49 1.24
CA ILE A 73 21.59 0.43 0.42
C ILE A 73 21.15 0.52 -1.05
N ASN A 74 20.42 -0.48 -1.56
CA ASN A 74 20.00 -0.51 -2.97
C ASN A 74 18.74 0.32 -3.20
N GLN A 75 18.92 1.64 -3.35
CA GLN A 75 17.84 2.55 -3.69
C GLN A 75 17.36 2.31 -5.13
N ARG A 76 16.11 1.87 -5.29
CA ARG A 76 15.53 1.59 -6.62
C ARG A 76 14.84 2.79 -7.26
N ARG A 77 14.51 3.82 -6.47
CA ARG A 77 13.71 4.98 -6.89
C ARG A 77 14.52 6.26 -7.07
N VAL A 78 15.82 6.13 -7.32
CA VAL A 78 16.66 7.29 -7.66
C VAL A 78 16.17 7.85 -9.00
N PRO A 79 15.70 9.11 -9.06
CA PRO A 79 15.22 9.69 -10.31
C PRO A 79 16.37 9.76 -11.32
N THR A 80 16.19 9.16 -12.49
CA THR A 80 17.16 9.28 -13.60
C THR A 80 16.80 10.38 -14.59
N SER A 81 15.51 10.74 -14.69
CA SER A 81 15.01 11.83 -15.51
C SER A 81 13.66 12.35 -14.98
N ILE A 82 13.50 13.67 -14.91
CA ILE A 82 12.23 14.33 -14.54
C ILE A 82 11.15 14.01 -15.58
N GLU A 83 11.49 14.11 -16.87
CA GLU A 83 10.57 13.85 -17.98
C GLU A 83 10.14 12.38 -18.01
N GLY A 84 11.10 11.46 -17.82
CA GLY A 84 10.82 10.03 -17.77
C GLY A 84 9.85 9.66 -16.64
N ASN A 85 10.07 10.23 -15.45
CA ASN A 85 9.18 10.03 -14.30
C ASN A 85 7.79 10.63 -14.56
N TYR A 86 7.71 11.81 -15.17
CA TYR A 86 6.42 12.43 -15.49
C TYR A 86 5.64 11.63 -16.54
N LYS A 87 6.31 11.14 -17.59
CA LYS A 87 5.68 10.28 -18.60
C LYS A 87 5.09 9.01 -17.98
N LYS A 88 5.81 8.37 -17.05
CA LYS A 88 5.32 7.22 -16.29
C LYS A 88 4.14 7.57 -15.40
N ALA A 89 4.21 8.70 -14.70
CA ALA A 89 3.11 9.19 -13.89
C ALA A 89 1.83 9.34 -14.72
N LEU A 90 1.93 9.96 -15.89
CA LEU A 90 0.80 10.13 -16.81
C LEU A 90 0.30 8.79 -17.37
N GLN A 91 1.20 7.87 -17.71
CA GLN A 91 0.82 6.54 -18.19
C GLN A 91 0.01 5.78 -17.12
N LEU A 92 0.50 5.76 -15.88
CA LEU A 92 -0.21 5.14 -14.75
C LEU A 92 -1.53 5.87 -14.44
N TRP A 93 -1.53 7.20 -14.47
CA TRP A 93 -2.74 8.00 -14.25
C TRP A 93 -3.83 7.68 -15.28
N LYS A 94 -3.48 7.63 -16.58
CA LYS A 94 -4.41 7.28 -17.66
C LYS A 94 -4.92 5.85 -17.56
N SER A 95 -4.02 4.91 -17.25
CA SER A 95 -4.39 3.50 -17.08
C SER A 95 -5.48 3.35 -16.01
N ILE A 96 -5.39 4.13 -14.93
CA ILE A 96 -6.37 4.14 -13.84
C ILE A 96 -7.64 4.94 -14.18
N TYR A 97 -7.52 6.15 -14.75
CA TYR A 97 -8.64 7.11 -14.77
C TYR A 97 -9.30 7.37 -16.12
N THR A 98 -8.74 6.94 -17.26
CA THR A 98 -9.40 7.14 -18.57
C THR A 98 -10.82 6.52 -18.59
N PRO A 99 -11.84 7.21 -19.13
CA PRO A 99 -11.76 8.47 -19.89
C PRO A 99 -11.86 9.77 -19.06
N PHE A 100 -11.82 9.69 -17.74
CA PHE A 100 -11.98 10.84 -16.85
C PHE A 100 -10.65 11.47 -16.39
N ASP A 101 -9.52 11.00 -16.92
CA ASP A 101 -8.18 11.39 -16.46
C ASP A 101 -7.92 12.90 -16.60
N GLU A 102 -8.27 13.49 -17.75
CA GLU A 102 -8.12 14.94 -17.98
C GLU A 102 -9.07 15.76 -17.12
N LYS A 103 -10.33 15.32 -17.00
CA LYS A 103 -11.34 15.99 -16.17
C LYS A 103 -10.94 15.98 -14.70
N LEU A 104 -10.33 14.89 -14.22
CA LEU A 104 -9.85 14.80 -12.85
C LEU A 104 -8.66 15.74 -12.62
N ILE A 105 -7.72 15.85 -13.57
CA ILE A 105 -6.63 16.84 -13.51
C ILE A 105 -7.19 18.26 -13.43
N GLN A 106 -8.13 18.63 -14.31
CA GLN A 106 -8.75 19.95 -14.31
C GLN A 106 -9.46 20.26 -12.98
N LYS A 107 -10.18 19.27 -12.42
CA LYS A 107 -10.81 19.41 -11.11
C LYS A 107 -9.78 19.64 -10.00
N LEU A 108 -8.68 18.89 -9.99
CA LEU A 108 -7.60 19.09 -9.00
C LEU A 108 -6.94 20.47 -9.16
N SER A 109 -6.69 20.91 -10.39
CA SER A 109 -6.18 22.26 -10.67
C SER A 109 -7.11 23.36 -10.16
N SER A 110 -8.43 23.14 -10.19
CA SER A 110 -9.40 24.11 -9.65
C SER A 110 -9.34 24.26 -8.14
N PHE A 111 -8.83 23.26 -7.42
CA PHE A 111 -8.57 23.36 -5.98
C PHE A 111 -7.23 24.03 -5.69
N HIS A 112 -6.21 23.67 -6.46
CA HIS A 112 -4.90 24.34 -6.45
C HIS A 112 -4.12 23.99 -7.73
N PRO A 113 -3.48 24.95 -8.42
CA PRO A 113 -2.79 24.70 -9.69
C PRO A 113 -1.66 23.66 -9.57
N ASP A 114 -0.93 23.68 -8.45
CA ASP A 114 0.19 22.75 -8.22
C ASP A 114 -0.23 21.35 -7.75
N LEU A 115 -1.50 21.16 -7.34
CA LEU A 115 -1.96 19.89 -6.78
C LEU A 115 -1.80 18.71 -7.75
N PRO A 116 -2.30 18.76 -9.00
CA PRO A 116 -2.07 17.66 -9.94
C PRO A 116 -0.60 17.49 -10.32
N ILE A 117 0.19 18.57 -10.34
CA ILE A 117 1.65 18.50 -10.59
C ILE A 117 2.31 17.67 -9.48
N HIS A 118 2.04 18.00 -8.21
CA HIS A 118 2.58 17.29 -7.07
C HIS A 118 2.11 15.83 -7.02
N ILE A 119 0.83 15.57 -7.25
CA ILE A 119 0.27 14.21 -7.32
C ILE A 119 0.98 13.39 -8.40
N LEU A 120 1.11 13.91 -9.62
CA LEU A 120 1.73 13.18 -10.72
C LEU A 120 3.22 12.94 -10.45
N HIS A 121 3.99 13.98 -10.13
CA HIS A 121 5.44 13.85 -9.94
C HIS A 121 5.81 13.04 -8.69
N SER A 122 5.26 13.39 -7.53
CA SER A 122 5.71 12.86 -6.24
C SER A 122 5.01 11.55 -5.85
N HIS A 123 3.77 11.35 -6.30
CA HIS A 123 3.02 10.14 -5.95
C HIS A 123 2.99 9.15 -7.10
N TYR A 124 2.41 9.50 -8.26
CA TYR A 124 2.22 8.53 -9.33
C TYR A 124 3.54 8.12 -9.99
N GLY A 125 4.41 9.08 -10.29
CA GLY A 125 5.71 8.82 -10.92
C GLY A 125 6.74 8.26 -9.94
N ALA A 126 7.03 8.98 -8.86
CA ALA A 126 8.14 8.63 -7.98
C ALA A 126 7.85 7.45 -7.03
N LEU A 127 6.59 7.22 -6.64
CA LEU A 127 6.26 6.28 -5.56
C LEU A 127 5.39 5.10 -6.02
N LEU A 128 4.23 5.37 -6.61
CA LEU A 128 3.22 4.36 -6.95
C LEU A 128 3.62 3.54 -8.17
N SER A 129 4.26 4.17 -9.17
CA SER A 129 4.88 3.45 -10.28
C SER A 129 6.03 2.57 -9.81
N ASP A 130 6.30 1.52 -10.58
CA ASP A 130 7.45 0.67 -10.32
C ASP A 130 8.76 1.35 -10.78
N PRO A 131 9.89 1.03 -10.11
CA PRO A 131 11.21 1.52 -10.48
C PRO A 131 11.56 1.29 -11.96
N ILE A 132 12.40 2.15 -12.54
CA ILE A 132 12.75 2.08 -13.98
C ILE A 132 13.45 0.77 -14.36
N ASN A 133 14.31 0.26 -13.49
CA ASN A 133 15.14 -0.91 -13.78
C ASN A 133 14.68 -2.17 -13.03
N SER A 134 13.46 -2.16 -12.48
CA SER A 134 12.92 -3.29 -11.71
C SER A 134 11.41 -3.18 -11.65
N ASN A 135 10.72 -4.22 -12.10
CA ASN A 135 9.34 -4.44 -11.70
C ASN A 135 9.36 -4.60 -10.18
N GLY A 136 8.68 -3.69 -9.47
CA GLY A 136 8.63 -3.72 -8.02
C GLY A 136 7.92 -5.00 -7.55
N PRO A 137 8.02 -5.39 -6.27
CA PRO A 137 7.43 -6.65 -5.82
C PRO A 137 5.88 -6.64 -5.83
N ILE A 138 5.24 -5.52 -6.17
CA ILE A 138 3.79 -5.28 -5.99
C ILE A 138 3.05 -5.08 -7.32
N GLY A 139 3.68 -4.45 -8.32
CA GLY A 139 3.05 -4.20 -9.61
C GLY A 139 1.86 -3.24 -9.57
N ARG A 140 1.23 -3.09 -10.73
CA ARG A 140 0.09 -2.18 -10.96
C ARG A 140 -1.16 -2.56 -10.15
N ILE A 141 -1.55 -3.83 -10.16
CA ILE A 141 -2.76 -4.30 -9.46
C ILE A 141 -2.55 -4.29 -7.95
N GLY A 142 -1.40 -4.78 -7.47
CA GLY A 142 -1.07 -4.73 -6.04
C GLY A 142 -1.06 -3.30 -5.51
N THR A 143 -0.59 -2.33 -6.30
CA THR A 143 -0.62 -0.91 -5.91
C THR A 143 -2.04 -0.37 -5.77
N SER A 144 -2.96 -0.83 -6.63
CA SER A 144 -4.38 -0.47 -6.54
C SER A 144 -5.05 -1.14 -5.33
N LEU A 145 -4.69 -2.38 -4.98
CA LEU A 145 -5.13 -3.05 -3.75
C LEU A 145 -4.67 -2.29 -2.51
N ILE A 146 -3.43 -1.82 -2.48
CA ILE A 146 -2.94 -0.97 -1.37
C ILE A 146 -3.78 0.29 -1.25
N ALA A 147 -4.07 0.96 -2.37
CA ALA A 147 -4.88 2.17 -2.36
C ALA A 147 -6.28 1.91 -1.79
N VAL A 148 -6.99 0.90 -2.30
CA VAL A 148 -8.34 0.54 -1.81
C VAL A 148 -8.30 0.18 -0.34
N SER A 149 -7.40 -0.71 0.08
CA SER A 149 -7.30 -1.16 1.47
C SER A 149 -6.95 -0.04 2.43
N THR A 150 -6.01 0.83 2.05
CA THR A 150 -5.56 1.94 2.90
C THR A 150 -6.63 3.02 3.02
N LEU A 151 -7.30 3.38 1.92
CA LEU A 151 -8.38 4.37 1.93
C LEU A 151 -9.61 3.86 2.67
N ARG A 152 -9.91 2.56 2.55
CA ARG A 152 -11.01 1.93 3.27
C ARG A 152 -10.74 1.91 4.77
N SER A 153 -9.54 1.52 5.21
CA SER A 153 -9.20 1.47 6.64
C SER A 153 -9.09 2.86 7.28
N ALA A 154 -8.64 3.88 6.53
CA ALA A 154 -8.55 5.25 7.04
C ALA A 154 -9.92 5.91 7.27
N GLY A 155 -10.95 5.47 6.55
CA GLY A 155 -12.30 6.05 6.61
C GLY A 155 -12.38 7.49 6.06
N LYS A 156 -13.60 8.02 5.93
CA LYS A 156 -13.90 9.41 5.52
C LYS A 156 -13.26 9.88 4.19
N LEU A 157 -12.86 8.96 3.32
CA LEU A 157 -12.22 9.22 2.01
C LEU A 157 -13.05 8.64 0.85
N GLY A 158 -14.38 8.72 0.95
CA GLY A 158 -15.32 8.08 0.03
C GLY A 158 -15.04 8.33 -1.45
N PRO A 159 -14.90 9.58 -1.92
CA PRO A 159 -14.61 9.88 -3.32
C PRO A 159 -13.30 9.24 -3.82
N GLN A 160 -12.25 9.27 -2.99
CA GLN A 160 -10.96 8.67 -3.33
C GLN A 160 -11.07 7.14 -3.37
N LEU A 161 -11.70 6.52 -2.38
CA LEU A 161 -11.93 5.08 -2.35
C LEU A 161 -12.69 4.62 -3.59
N THR A 162 -13.79 5.29 -3.94
CA THR A 162 -14.57 5.00 -5.16
C THR A 162 -13.71 5.10 -6.41
N SER A 163 -12.90 6.16 -6.52
CA SER A 163 -12.00 6.37 -7.67
C SER A 163 -10.98 5.23 -7.82
N HIS A 164 -10.39 4.77 -6.72
CA HIS A 164 -9.43 3.65 -6.74
C HIS A 164 -10.09 2.28 -6.94
N VAL A 165 -11.33 2.08 -6.49
CA VAL A 165 -12.13 0.88 -6.81
C VAL A 165 -12.38 0.78 -8.32
N PHE A 166 -12.77 1.87 -8.97
CA PHE A 166 -12.92 1.88 -10.43
C PHE A 166 -11.58 1.61 -11.13
N GLY A 167 -10.50 2.23 -10.64
CA GLY A 167 -9.15 1.99 -11.15
C GLY A 167 -8.69 0.53 -11.07
N LEU A 168 -8.98 -0.13 -9.94
CA LEU A 168 -8.70 -1.55 -9.74
C LEU A 168 -9.50 -2.42 -10.72
N LYS A 169 -10.81 -2.20 -10.84
CA LYS A 169 -11.65 -2.97 -11.76
C LYS A 169 -11.22 -2.82 -13.22
N LYS A 170 -10.81 -1.62 -13.61
CA LYS A 170 -10.35 -1.33 -14.98
C LYS A 170 -9.11 -2.13 -15.37
N SER A 171 -8.31 -2.60 -14.42
CA SER A 171 -7.17 -3.46 -14.74
C SER A 171 -7.57 -4.79 -15.38
N LEU A 172 -8.84 -5.21 -15.29
CA LEU A 172 -9.34 -6.39 -15.98
C LEU A 172 -9.14 -6.29 -17.50
N ASP A 173 -9.40 -5.11 -18.07
CA ASP A 173 -9.24 -4.91 -19.52
C ASP A 173 -7.76 -4.90 -19.91
N GLU A 174 -6.90 -4.36 -19.06
CA GLU A 174 -5.44 -4.42 -19.24
C GLU A 174 -4.93 -5.86 -19.15
N ILE A 175 -5.43 -6.67 -18.21
CA ILE A 175 -5.11 -8.11 -18.10
C ILE A 175 -5.49 -8.83 -19.40
N LYS A 176 -6.72 -8.62 -19.89
CA LYS A 176 -7.22 -9.25 -21.13
C LYS A 176 -6.41 -8.86 -22.36
N ARG A 177 -5.81 -7.66 -22.38
CA ARG A 177 -4.92 -7.20 -23.45
C ARG A 177 -3.46 -7.62 -23.26
N GLY A 178 -3.11 -8.26 -22.14
CA GLY A 178 -1.73 -8.62 -21.83
C GLY A 178 -0.83 -7.42 -21.49
N GLU A 179 -1.42 -6.32 -21.01
CA GLU A 179 -0.74 -5.04 -20.75
C GLU A 179 -0.32 -4.85 -19.29
N VAL A 180 -0.58 -5.84 -18.43
CA VAL A 180 -0.23 -5.78 -17.00
C VAL A 180 0.96 -6.66 -16.70
N ASP A 181 2.08 -6.02 -16.38
CA ASP A 181 3.23 -6.70 -15.80
C ASP A 181 2.92 -7.14 -14.36
N GLY A 182 3.47 -8.30 -13.98
CA GLY A 182 3.42 -8.81 -12.60
C GLY A 182 2.15 -9.57 -12.19
N ILE A 183 1.33 -9.97 -13.16
CA ILE A 183 0.22 -10.93 -12.93
C ILE A 183 0.74 -12.21 -12.26
N GLN A 184 1.94 -12.67 -12.63
CA GLN A 184 2.56 -13.87 -12.06
C GLN A 184 2.84 -13.76 -10.55
N GLU A 185 3.07 -12.56 -9.99
CA GLU A 185 3.24 -12.43 -8.54
C GLU A 185 1.92 -12.57 -7.78
N LEU A 186 0.79 -12.12 -8.36
CA LEU A 186 -0.54 -12.18 -7.74
C LEU A 186 -1.26 -13.53 -7.97
N GLY A 187 -0.78 -14.33 -8.91
CA GLY A 187 -1.28 -15.69 -9.17
C GLY A 187 -2.54 -15.74 -10.05
N THR A 188 -3.12 -16.93 -10.18
CA THR A 188 -4.22 -17.23 -11.11
C THR A 188 -5.56 -16.61 -10.72
N GLY A 189 -5.71 -16.09 -9.51
CA GLY A 189 -6.95 -15.48 -9.01
C GLY A 189 -7.13 -14.00 -9.36
N VAL A 190 -6.18 -13.39 -10.09
CA VAL A 190 -6.16 -11.94 -10.30
C VAL A 190 -7.37 -11.40 -11.07
N GLU A 191 -7.86 -12.13 -12.08
CA GLU A 191 -9.04 -11.71 -12.85
C GLU A 191 -10.31 -11.67 -12.00
N TRP A 192 -10.48 -12.66 -11.12
CA TRP A 192 -11.56 -12.67 -10.15
C TRP A 192 -11.42 -11.52 -9.15
N LEU A 193 -10.20 -11.27 -8.66
CA LEU A 193 -9.92 -10.24 -7.66
C LEU A 193 -10.33 -8.84 -8.13
N VAL A 194 -10.24 -8.56 -9.43
CA VAL A 194 -10.59 -7.27 -10.02
C VAL A 194 -12.03 -7.21 -10.57
N SER A 195 -12.80 -8.28 -10.38
CA SER A 195 -14.25 -8.30 -10.64
C SER A 195 -15.03 -7.57 -9.53
N ASP A 196 -16.33 -7.35 -9.73
CA ASP A 196 -17.20 -6.78 -8.69
C ASP A 196 -17.17 -7.57 -7.38
N LEU A 197 -17.26 -8.91 -7.47
CA LEU A 197 -17.22 -9.79 -6.30
C LEU A 197 -15.85 -9.77 -5.62
N GLY A 198 -14.78 -9.73 -6.40
CA GLY A 198 -13.42 -9.67 -5.88
C GLY A 198 -13.14 -8.36 -5.14
N VAL A 199 -13.55 -7.23 -5.71
CA VAL A 199 -13.37 -5.92 -5.07
C VAL A 199 -14.26 -5.77 -3.83
N GLN A 200 -15.50 -6.28 -3.86
CA GLN A 200 -16.33 -6.37 -2.66
C GLN A 200 -15.64 -7.20 -1.58
N TRP A 201 -15.09 -8.36 -1.94
CA TRP A 201 -14.35 -9.21 -1.00
C TRP A 201 -13.14 -8.49 -0.39
N VAL A 202 -12.40 -7.69 -1.17
CA VAL A 202 -11.28 -6.87 -0.65
C VAL A 202 -11.78 -5.88 0.40
N ILE A 203 -12.84 -5.14 0.11
CA ILE A 203 -13.41 -4.14 1.02
C ILE A 203 -13.89 -4.79 2.32
N GLU A 204 -14.65 -5.88 2.22
CA GLU A 204 -15.15 -6.62 3.38
C GLU A 204 -14.03 -7.25 4.21
N SER A 205 -12.95 -7.70 3.56
CA SER A 205 -11.79 -8.24 4.25
C SER A 205 -11.06 -7.16 5.05
N VAL A 206 -10.94 -5.96 4.49
CA VAL A 206 -10.38 -4.81 5.21
C VAL A 206 -11.26 -4.42 6.39
N ASP A 207 -12.58 -4.40 6.21
CA ASP A 207 -13.52 -4.12 7.32
C ASP A 207 -13.37 -5.12 8.47
N LYS A 208 -13.28 -6.42 8.16
CA LYS A 208 -13.07 -7.47 9.16
C LYS A 208 -11.74 -7.29 9.89
N LEU A 209 -10.65 -7.03 9.16
CA LEU A 209 -9.33 -6.82 9.75
C LEU A 209 -9.29 -5.56 10.63
N SER A 210 -9.84 -4.44 10.16
CA SER A 210 -9.95 -3.22 10.93
C SER A 210 -10.75 -3.44 12.21
N LYS A 211 -11.83 -4.23 12.16
CA LYS A 211 -12.62 -4.55 13.35
C LYS A 211 -11.85 -5.39 14.36
N ILE A 212 -11.10 -6.39 13.90
CA ILE A 212 -10.26 -7.22 14.78
C ILE A 212 -9.19 -6.36 15.47
N VAL A 213 -8.51 -5.51 14.72
CA VAL A 213 -7.47 -4.61 15.26
C VAL A 213 -8.06 -3.65 16.29
N GLU A 214 -9.21 -3.04 16.01
CA GLU A 214 -9.91 -2.16 16.95
C GLU A 214 -10.27 -2.87 18.26
N VAL A 215 -10.84 -4.08 18.18
CA VAL A 215 -11.21 -4.87 19.37
C VAL A 215 -9.97 -5.22 20.19
N SER A 216 -8.90 -5.69 19.56
CA SER A 216 -7.66 -6.02 20.26
C SER A 216 -7.02 -4.81 20.94
N GLN A 217 -7.10 -3.61 20.34
CA GLN A 217 -6.61 -2.38 20.97
C GLN A 217 -7.44 -2.01 22.21
N LEU A 218 -8.76 -2.15 22.14
CA LEU A 218 -9.64 -1.87 23.29
C LEU A 218 -9.37 -2.84 24.45
N GLU A 219 -9.23 -4.14 24.17
CA GLU A 219 -8.90 -5.15 25.18
C GLU A 219 -7.54 -4.86 25.86
N LEU A 220 -6.52 -4.46 25.08
CA LEU A 220 -5.22 -4.06 25.62
C LEU A 220 -5.33 -2.83 26.54
N GLN A 221 -6.09 -1.81 26.12
CA GLN A 221 -6.33 -0.63 26.94
C GLN A 221 -7.08 -0.96 28.23
N GLU A 222 -8.06 -1.86 28.19
CA GLU A 222 -8.76 -2.32 29.39
C GLU A 222 -7.83 -3.02 30.38
N LEU A 223 -6.93 -3.87 29.88
CA LEU A 223 -5.92 -4.56 30.70
C LEU A 223 -4.92 -3.58 31.35
N GLU A 224 -4.45 -2.58 30.60
CA GLU A 224 -3.54 -1.54 31.12
C GLU A 224 -4.18 -0.67 32.20
N ASN A 225 -5.50 -0.49 32.15
CA ASN A 225 -6.26 0.29 33.11
C ASN A 225 -6.70 -0.51 34.37
N LEU A 226 -6.39 -1.82 34.45
CA LEU A 226 -6.67 -2.60 35.65
C LEU A 226 -5.78 -2.14 36.82
N PRO A 227 -6.34 -1.91 38.02
CA PRO A 227 -5.54 -1.54 39.18
C PRO A 227 -4.57 -2.67 39.52
N LYS A 228 -3.29 -2.32 39.79
CA LYS A 228 -2.20 -3.27 40.10
C LYS A 228 -2.49 -4.24 41.26
N SER A 229 -3.53 -3.99 42.05
CA SER A 229 -4.01 -4.91 43.09
C SER A 229 -4.86 -6.07 42.56
N LYS A 230 -5.13 -6.12 41.24
CA LYS A 230 -5.93 -7.15 40.56
C LYS A 230 -5.18 -7.88 39.42
N LEU A 231 -3.90 -7.56 39.23
CA LEU A 231 -2.95 -8.28 38.36
C LEU A 231 -2.11 -9.23 39.22
#